data_AF-A0A2V9BYJ6-F1
#
_entry.id   AF-A0A2V9BYJ6-F1
#
_cell.length_a   1.000
_cell.length_b   1.000
_cell.length_c   1.000
_cell.angle_alpha   90.00
_cell.angle_beta   90.00
_cell.angle_gamma   90.00
#
_symmetry.space_group_name_H-M   'P 1'
#
loop_
_entity.id
_entity.type
_entity.pdbx_description
1 polymer ?
#
loop_
_entity_poly.entity_id
_entity_poly.type
_entity_poly.pdbx_seq_one_letter_code
_entity_poly.pdbx_strand_id
1 'polypeptide(L)'
;MEQARAHPISAILALGDRPTTTAAYAARALGLPYNSPGSVEACRSKLRQREVLSAAGLPVPEFFSFGLHEPLGEVLPRVQFPCVVKPLSLAASQGVIRANDAREFSAAVSRIRELLESPEIQVLREPGLDRLLVERYIPGAEVALEGLLDRGELRVLAIFDKPDP
;
A
#
# COMPACT_ATOMS: atom_id res chain seq x y z
N MET A 1 25.67 -9.57 -7.81
CA MET A 1 27.00 -8.99 -7.53
C MET A 1 28.08 -9.54 -8.46
N GLU A 2 28.08 -10.84 -8.74
CA GLU A 2 29.04 -11.48 -9.65
C GLU A 2 29.00 -10.93 -11.09
N GLN A 3 27.81 -10.74 -11.66
CA GLN A 3 27.62 -10.10 -12.97
C GLN A 3 28.15 -8.64 -13.02
N ALA A 4 27.97 -7.87 -11.95
CA ALA A 4 28.44 -6.48 -11.85
C ALA A 4 29.97 -6.36 -11.80
N ARG A 5 30.68 -7.43 -11.39
CA ARG A 5 32.15 -7.48 -11.42
C ARG A 5 32.69 -7.72 -12.83
N ALA A 6 31.93 -8.41 -13.67
CA ALA A 6 32.30 -8.70 -15.06
C ALA A 6 31.88 -7.58 -16.03
N HIS A 7 30.80 -6.86 -15.72
CA HIS A 7 30.29 -5.75 -16.53
C HIS A 7 29.87 -4.58 -15.61
N PRO A 8 30.52 -3.42 -15.69
CA PRO A 8 30.14 -2.26 -14.89
C PRO A 8 28.67 -1.87 -15.11
N ILE A 9 27.88 -1.86 -14.05
CA ILE A 9 26.46 -1.47 -14.08
C ILE A 9 26.36 -0.01 -13.67
N SER A 10 25.77 0.84 -14.51
CA SER A 10 25.60 2.27 -14.22
C SER A 10 24.29 2.62 -13.52
N ALA A 11 23.26 1.78 -13.65
CA ALA A 11 21.94 1.99 -13.06
C ALA A 11 21.17 0.68 -12.94
N ILE A 12 20.17 0.65 -12.04
CA ILE A 12 19.19 -0.43 -11.94
C ILE A 12 17.79 0.18 -12.14
N LEU A 13 17.05 -0.37 -13.10
CA LEU A 13 15.66 0.00 -13.35
C LEU A 13 14.76 -1.15 -12.93
N ALA A 14 13.84 -0.87 -12.00
CA ALA A 14 12.82 -1.82 -11.57
C ALA A 14 11.52 -1.53 -12.32
N LEU A 15 10.98 -2.55 -13.01
CA LEU A 15 9.71 -2.43 -13.71
C LEU A 15 8.62 -3.14 -12.90
N GLY A 16 7.59 -2.38 -12.49
CA GLY A 16 6.49 -2.83 -11.64
C GLY A 16 6.82 -2.85 -10.14
N ASP A 17 5.80 -3.08 -9.31
CA ASP A 17 5.91 -2.91 -7.85
C ASP A 17 6.82 -3.94 -7.18
N ARG A 18 6.73 -5.21 -7.59
CA ARG A 18 7.43 -6.31 -6.91
C ARG A 18 8.96 -6.19 -6.94
N PRO A 19 9.61 -5.87 -8.07
CA PRO A 19 11.07 -5.78 -8.14
C PRO A 19 11.67 -4.54 -7.45
N THR A 20 10.88 -3.51 -7.12
CA THR A 20 11.39 -2.23 -6.58
C THR A 20 12.23 -2.39 -5.32
N THR A 21 11.78 -3.23 -4.38
CA THR A 21 12.50 -3.49 -3.13
C THR A 21 13.86 -4.12 -3.40
N THR A 22 13.89 -5.21 -4.19
CA THR A 22 15.14 -5.89 -4.57
C THR A 22 16.09 -4.96 -5.30
N ALA A 23 15.57 -4.14 -6.22
CA ALA A 23 16.36 -3.14 -6.94
C ALA A 23 16.98 -2.09 -6.00
N ALA A 24 16.23 -1.59 -5.03
CA ALA A 24 16.73 -0.62 -4.04
C ALA A 24 17.87 -1.21 -3.18
N TYR A 25 17.71 -2.45 -2.71
CA TYR A 25 18.76 -3.14 -1.96
C TYR A 25 20.00 -3.42 -2.82
N ALA A 26 19.82 -3.84 -4.07
CA ALA A 26 20.91 -4.09 -5.00
C ALA A 26 21.67 -2.80 -5.37
N ALA A 27 20.95 -1.71 -5.69
CA ALA A 27 21.53 -0.42 -6.03
C ALA A 27 22.32 0.15 -4.85
N ARG A 28 21.77 0.08 -3.63
CA ARG A 28 22.48 0.44 -2.40
C ARG A 28 23.78 -0.35 -2.25
N ALA A 29 23.72 -1.66 -2.43
CA ALA A 29 24.89 -2.52 -2.25
C ALA A 29 25.96 -2.36 -3.34
N LEU A 30 25.60 -1.78 -4.48
CA LEU A 30 26.51 -1.42 -5.58
C LEU A 30 26.95 0.05 -5.56
N GLY A 31 26.47 0.86 -4.60
CA GLY A 31 26.79 2.29 -4.53
C GLY A 31 26.20 3.13 -5.68
N LEU A 32 25.16 2.65 -6.35
CA LEU A 32 24.45 3.36 -7.42
C LEU A 32 23.36 4.27 -6.82
N PRO A 33 22.90 5.31 -7.53
CA PRO A 33 21.74 6.10 -7.11
C PRO A 33 20.50 5.23 -6.86
N TYR A 34 19.77 5.50 -5.78
CA TYR A 34 18.65 4.67 -5.34
C TYR A 34 17.65 5.45 -4.49
N ASN A 35 16.39 5.02 -4.54
CA ASN A 35 15.43 5.32 -3.46
C ASN A 35 15.80 4.46 -2.25
N SER A 36 15.79 5.04 -1.04
CA SER A 36 16.15 4.29 0.16
C SER A 36 15.27 3.04 0.31
N PRO A 37 15.81 1.87 0.73
CA PRO A 37 15.00 0.67 0.90
C PRO A 37 13.81 0.89 1.83
N GLY A 38 13.98 1.67 2.91
CA GLY A 38 12.89 2.01 3.83
C GLY A 38 11.78 2.84 3.18
N SER A 39 12.12 3.76 2.27
CA SER A 39 11.13 4.51 1.49
C SER A 39 10.35 3.60 0.54
N VAL A 40 11.06 2.68 -0.14
CA VAL A 40 10.43 1.72 -1.07
C VAL A 40 9.51 0.74 -0.32
N GLU A 41 9.94 0.24 0.84
CA GLU A 41 9.11 -0.60 1.71
C GLU A 41 7.88 0.15 2.23
N ALA A 42 8.03 1.42 2.62
CA ALA A 42 6.91 2.25 3.05
C ALA A 42 5.86 2.44 1.96
N CYS A 43 6.28 2.65 0.70
CA CYS A 43 5.36 2.78 -0.44
C CYS A 43 4.60 1.48 -0.77
N ARG A 44 5.10 0.31 -0.33
CA ARG A 44 4.47 -0.98 -0.62
C ARG A 44 3.48 -1.44 0.44
N SER A 45 3.52 -0.88 1.63
CA SER A 45 2.59 -1.20 2.71
C SER A 45 1.64 -0.04 2.94
N LYS A 46 0.34 -0.26 2.69
CA LYS A 46 -0.69 0.77 2.91
C LYS A 46 -0.64 1.30 4.34
N LEU A 47 -0.46 0.42 5.33
CA LEU A 47 -0.31 0.80 6.73
C LEU A 47 0.94 1.67 6.95
N ARG A 48 2.10 1.20 6.47
CA ARG A 48 3.36 1.92 6.66
C ARG A 48 3.35 3.28 5.97
N GLN A 49 2.76 3.36 4.79
CA GLN A 49 2.55 4.62 4.07
C GLN A 49 1.74 5.60 4.93
N ARG A 50 0.62 5.17 5.53
CA ARG A 50 -0.20 6.03 6.39
C ARG A 50 0.56 6.50 7.64
N GLU A 51 1.30 5.61 8.28
CA GLU A 51 2.14 5.95 9.44
C GLU A 51 3.20 7.00 9.09
N VAL A 52 3.92 6.81 7.98
CA VAL A 52 5.01 7.72 7.57
C VAL A 52 4.45 9.08 7.17
N LEU A 53 3.37 9.12 6.39
CA LEU A 53 2.74 10.38 5.98
C LEU A 53 2.14 11.13 7.18
N SER A 54 1.46 10.42 8.09
CA SER A 54 0.92 10.99 9.32
C SER A 54 2.02 11.58 10.22
N ALA A 55 3.11 10.82 10.42
CA ALA A 55 4.26 11.27 11.20
C ALA A 55 4.97 12.48 10.57
N ALA A 56 4.88 12.64 9.25
CA ALA A 56 5.38 13.80 8.51
C ALA A 56 4.39 15.00 8.53
N GLY A 57 3.24 14.89 9.18
CA GLY A 57 2.21 15.94 9.24
C GLY A 57 1.40 16.10 7.96
N LEU A 58 1.46 15.13 7.04
CA LEU A 58 0.69 15.15 5.80
C LEU A 58 -0.75 14.66 6.06
N PRO A 59 -1.74 15.22 5.33
CA PRO A 59 -3.13 14.81 5.49
C PRO A 59 -3.31 13.36 5.05
N VAL A 60 -3.77 12.53 5.98
CA VAL A 60 -4.20 11.15 5.75
C VAL A 60 -5.53 10.91 6.46
N PRO A 61 -6.40 10.01 5.96
CA PRO A 61 -7.62 9.64 6.69
C PRO A 61 -7.24 9.02 8.03
N GLU A 62 -8.06 9.23 9.07
CA GLU A 62 -7.95 8.45 10.31
C GLU A 62 -7.97 6.95 9.96
N PHE A 63 -7.04 6.20 10.55
CA PHE A 63 -6.81 4.82 10.18
C PHE A 63 -6.42 3.95 11.37
N PHE A 64 -6.73 2.66 11.27
CA PHE A 64 -6.19 1.64 12.17
C PHE A 64 -6.14 0.28 11.46
N SER A 65 -5.31 -0.62 11.96
CA SER A 65 -5.30 -2.02 11.51
C SER A 65 -5.73 -2.98 12.61
N PHE A 66 -6.21 -4.15 12.20
CA PHE A 66 -6.62 -5.23 13.08
C PHE A 66 -6.30 -6.59 12.42
N GLY A 67 -6.21 -7.64 13.23
CA GLY A 67 -5.90 -8.98 12.73
C GLY A 67 -7.06 -9.54 11.90
N LEU A 68 -6.76 -10.32 10.85
CA LEU A 68 -7.79 -10.88 9.98
C LEU A 68 -8.82 -11.67 10.80
N HIS A 69 -8.40 -12.42 11.82
CA HIS A 69 -9.25 -13.22 12.69
C HIS A 69 -9.60 -12.55 14.03
N GLU A 70 -9.35 -11.25 14.19
CA GLU A 70 -9.73 -10.51 15.39
C GLU A 70 -11.28 -10.47 15.51
N PRO A 71 -11.86 -10.70 16.70
CA PRO A 71 -13.31 -10.68 16.88
C PRO A 71 -13.90 -9.32 16.51
N LEU A 72 -14.92 -9.30 15.64
CA LEU A 72 -15.54 -8.04 15.21
C LEU A 72 -16.16 -7.23 16.35
N GLY A 73 -16.54 -7.89 17.46
CA GLY A 73 -17.02 -7.20 18.66
C GLY A 73 -15.95 -6.31 19.32
N GLU A 74 -14.67 -6.61 19.14
CA GLU A 74 -13.55 -5.79 19.62
C GLU A 74 -13.14 -4.71 18.61
N VAL A 75 -13.37 -4.97 17.32
CA VAL A 75 -13.02 -4.06 16.22
C VAL A 75 -14.07 -2.96 16.02
N LEU A 76 -15.36 -3.31 16.00
CA LEU A 76 -16.47 -2.39 15.70
C LEU A 76 -16.48 -1.11 16.55
N PRO A 77 -16.20 -1.13 17.87
CA PRO A 77 -16.16 0.09 18.68
C PRO A 77 -15.11 1.13 18.22
N ARG A 78 -14.11 0.71 17.44
CA ARG A 78 -13.04 1.58 16.91
C ARG A 78 -13.41 2.19 15.55
N VAL A 79 -14.45 1.69 14.89
CA VAL A 79 -14.82 2.07 13.52
C VAL A 79 -15.63 3.36 13.52
N GLN A 80 -15.21 4.32 12.69
CA GLN A 80 -15.99 5.52 12.38
C GLN A 80 -16.54 5.41 10.95
N PHE A 81 -17.86 5.56 10.80
CA PHE A 81 -18.55 5.42 9.51
C PHE A 81 -18.78 6.77 8.80
N PRO A 82 -18.84 6.80 7.45
CA PRO A 82 -18.46 5.71 6.54
C PRO A 82 -16.95 5.44 6.56
N CYS A 83 -16.57 4.18 6.38
CA CYS A 83 -15.18 3.75 6.32
C CYS A 83 -14.88 2.94 5.04
N VAL A 84 -13.60 2.77 4.75
CA VAL A 84 -13.10 1.85 3.73
C VAL A 84 -12.26 0.78 4.43
N VAL A 85 -12.61 -0.48 4.20
CA VAL A 85 -11.84 -1.65 4.66
C VAL A 85 -11.07 -2.22 3.48
N LYS A 86 -9.79 -2.52 3.67
CA LYS A 86 -8.94 -3.08 2.62
C LYS A 86 -7.84 -3.98 3.16
N PRO A 87 -7.39 -4.99 2.40
CA PRO A 87 -6.22 -5.77 2.73
C PRO A 87 -4.94 -4.92 2.64
N LEU A 88 -3.96 -5.23 3.49
CA LEU A 88 -2.66 -4.53 3.48
C LEU A 88 -1.88 -4.81 2.20
N SER A 89 -1.76 -6.08 1.85
CA SER A 89 -1.26 -6.56 0.57
C SER A 89 -2.39 -6.62 -0.46
N LEU A 90 -2.07 -6.92 -1.72
CA LEU A 90 -2.93 -6.79 -2.92
C LEU A 90 -2.93 -5.40 -3.58
N ALA A 91 -3.11 -5.43 -4.90
CA ALA A 91 -3.08 -4.30 -5.81
C ALA A 91 -4.39 -4.23 -6.61
N ALA A 92 -4.51 -3.27 -7.54
CA ALA A 92 -5.66 -3.12 -8.44
C ALA A 92 -7.03 -3.06 -7.72
N SER A 93 -7.06 -2.43 -6.54
CA SER A 93 -8.25 -2.29 -5.70
C SER A 93 -8.90 -3.60 -5.25
N GLN A 94 -8.19 -4.74 -5.32
CA GLN A 94 -8.72 -6.01 -4.84
C GLN A 94 -9.01 -5.95 -3.34
N GLY A 95 -10.26 -6.21 -2.97
CA GLY A 95 -10.70 -6.21 -1.57
C GLY A 95 -10.84 -4.82 -0.94
N VAL A 96 -10.86 -3.74 -1.72
CA VAL A 96 -11.16 -2.39 -1.20
C VAL A 96 -12.68 -2.19 -1.18
N ILE A 97 -13.27 -2.10 0.01
CA ILE A 97 -14.74 -2.05 0.17
C ILE A 97 -15.12 -0.90 1.12
N ARG A 98 -16.01 -0.02 0.64
CA ARG A 98 -16.65 0.99 1.49
C ARG A 98 -17.78 0.35 2.31
N ALA A 99 -17.86 0.71 3.58
CA ALA A 99 -18.95 0.35 4.48
C ALA A 99 -19.52 1.62 5.12
N ASN A 100 -20.83 1.80 5.03
CA ASN A 100 -21.55 2.94 5.59
C ASN A 100 -22.05 2.69 7.02
N ASP A 101 -22.12 1.43 7.44
CA ASP A 101 -22.56 1.03 8.77
C ASP A 101 -21.91 -0.29 9.23
N ALA A 102 -22.22 -0.71 10.45
CA ALA A 102 -21.67 -1.91 11.07
C ALA A 102 -22.05 -3.22 10.35
N ARG A 103 -23.22 -3.28 9.72
CA ARG A 103 -23.66 -4.46 8.96
C ARG A 103 -22.85 -4.58 7.68
N GLU A 104 -22.72 -3.47 6.94
CA GLU A 104 -21.89 -3.42 5.73
C GLU A 104 -20.42 -3.69 6.05
N PHE A 105 -19.91 -3.19 7.18
CA PHE A 105 -18.55 -3.46 7.64
C PHE A 105 -18.30 -4.95 7.87
N SER A 106 -19.21 -5.60 8.60
CA SER A 106 -19.10 -7.02 8.89
C SER A 106 -19.13 -7.85 7.60
N ALA A 107 -20.00 -7.50 6.65
CA ALA A 107 -20.06 -8.14 5.34
C ALA A 107 -18.78 -7.90 4.52
N ALA A 108 -18.23 -6.69 4.55
CA ALA A 108 -16.98 -6.36 3.88
C ALA A 108 -15.81 -7.18 4.44
N VAL A 109 -15.70 -7.27 5.77
CA VAL A 109 -14.64 -8.07 6.41
C VAL A 109 -14.75 -9.55 6.04
N SER A 110 -15.94 -10.14 6.08
CA SER A 110 -16.13 -11.53 5.66
C SER A 110 -15.72 -11.76 4.21
N ARG A 111 -16.13 -10.88 3.29
CA ARG A 111 -15.76 -10.98 1.87
C ARG A 111 -14.25 -10.86 1.64
N ILE A 112 -13.60 -9.93 2.34
CA ILE A 112 -12.15 -9.76 2.21
C ILE A 112 -11.42 -10.96 2.83
N ARG A 113 -11.92 -11.52 3.94
CA ARG A 113 -11.39 -12.74 4.55
C ARG A 113 -11.42 -13.92 3.57
N GLU A 114 -12.56 -14.18 2.96
CA GLU A 114 -12.69 -15.23 1.95
C GLU A 114 -11.72 -15.04 0.78
N LEU A 115 -11.57 -13.80 0.30
CA LEU A 115 -10.59 -13.46 -0.73
C LEU A 115 -9.15 -13.75 -0.29
N LEU A 116 -8.78 -13.35 0.93
CA LEU A 116 -7.42 -13.53 1.44
C LEU A 116 -7.11 -15.00 1.73
N GLU A 117 -8.09 -15.79 2.15
CA GLU A 117 -7.97 -17.23 2.41
C GLU A 117 -7.97 -18.08 1.14
N SER A 118 -8.26 -17.48 -0.03
CA SER A 118 -8.30 -18.21 -1.29
C SER A 118 -6.92 -18.79 -1.67
N PRO A 119 -6.85 -20.02 -2.23
CA PRO A 119 -5.58 -20.63 -2.62
C PRO A 119 -4.75 -19.75 -3.60
N GLU A 120 -5.45 -19.01 -4.47
CA GLU A 120 -4.84 -18.11 -5.47
C GLU A 120 -4.11 -16.94 -4.82
N ILE A 121 -4.59 -16.45 -3.67
CA ILE A 121 -3.92 -15.40 -2.91
C ILE A 121 -2.84 -15.97 -1.99
N GLN A 122 -3.14 -17.09 -1.32
CA GLN A 122 -2.21 -17.73 -0.39
C GLN A 122 -0.91 -18.18 -1.06
N VAL A 123 -0.96 -18.64 -2.32
CA VAL A 123 0.24 -19.03 -3.08
C VAL A 123 1.20 -17.86 -3.33
N LEU A 124 0.71 -16.61 -3.33
CA LEU A 124 1.54 -15.42 -3.54
C LEU A 124 2.48 -15.14 -2.35
N ARG A 125 2.14 -15.64 -1.15
CA ARG A 125 2.91 -15.44 0.09
C ARG A 125 3.26 -13.97 0.35
N GLU A 126 2.33 -13.07 0.01
CA GLU A 126 2.52 -11.65 0.25
C GLU A 126 2.52 -11.38 1.76
N PRO A 127 3.36 -10.46 2.26
CA PRO A 127 3.32 -10.07 3.66
C PRO A 127 1.99 -9.36 3.99
N GLY A 128 1.52 -9.51 5.23
CA GLY A 128 0.33 -8.79 5.71
C GLY A 128 -1.02 -9.31 5.21
N LEU A 129 -1.07 -10.53 4.66
CA LEU A 129 -2.34 -11.21 4.33
C LEU A 129 -3.17 -11.56 5.57
N ASP A 130 -2.59 -11.46 6.76
CA ASP A 130 -3.19 -11.73 8.06
C ASP A 130 -3.78 -10.47 8.73
N ARG A 131 -3.83 -9.33 8.03
CA ARG A 131 -4.30 -8.06 8.59
C ARG A 131 -5.15 -7.26 7.61
N LEU A 132 -6.08 -6.50 8.18
CA LEU A 132 -6.90 -5.53 7.47
C LEU A 132 -6.60 -4.10 7.94
N LEU A 133 -6.81 -3.15 7.05
CA LEU A 133 -6.72 -1.71 7.30
C LEU A 133 -8.10 -1.07 7.13
N VAL A 134 -8.48 -0.27 8.12
CA VAL A 134 -9.67 0.57 8.10
C VAL A 134 -9.22 2.01 7.98
N GLU A 135 -9.81 2.75 7.03
CA GLU A 135 -9.62 4.19 6.85
C GLU A 135 -10.98 4.89 6.88
N ARG A 136 -11.06 6.11 7.41
CA ARG A 136 -12.23 6.96 7.19
C ARG A 136 -12.41 7.22 5.70
N TYR A 137 -13.65 7.12 5.23
CA TYR A 137 -13.97 7.47 3.85
C TYR A 137 -13.87 8.98 3.66
N ILE A 138 -13.16 9.39 2.59
CA ILE A 138 -13.02 10.78 2.19
C ILE A 138 -13.99 11.03 1.02
N PRO A 139 -15.03 11.85 1.19
CA PRO A 139 -15.89 12.25 0.08
C PRO A 139 -15.19 13.28 -0.80
N GLY A 140 -15.50 13.29 -2.10
CA GLY A 140 -15.01 14.29 -3.04
C GLY A 140 -14.29 13.67 -4.24
N ALA A 141 -13.59 14.52 -4.99
CA ALA A 141 -12.86 14.12 -6.18
C ALA A 141 -11.57 13.38 -5.82
N GLU A 142 -11.25 12.33 -6.60
CA GLU A 142 -9.97 11.64 -6.56
C GLU A 142 -9.16 11.99 -7.81
N VAL A 143 -7.90 12.37 -7.61
CA VAL A 143 -6.94 12.63 -8.69
C VAL A 143 -5.68 11.81 -8.49
N ALA A 144 -5.01 11.47 -9.58
CA ALA A 144 -3.69 10.85 -9.58
C ALA A 144 -2.65 11.87 -10.05
N LEU A 145 -1.55 12.01 -9.31
CA LEU A 145 -0.40 12.81 -9.71
C LEU A 145 0.72 11.88 -10.16
N GLU A 146 1.26 12.13 -11.35
CA GLU A 146 2.49 11.50 -11.84
C GLU A 146 3.65 12.50 -11.75
N GLY A 147 4.80 12.03 -11.25
CA GLY A 147 5.97 12.86 -11.04
C GLY A 147 7.27 12.08 -10.96
N LEU A 148 8.38 12.81 -11.12
CA LEU A 148 9.74 12.30 -10.96
C LEU A 148 10.38 12.94 -9.73
N LEU A 149 11.00 12.13 -8.88
CA LEU A 149 11.77 12.61 -7.74
C LEU A 149 13.26 12.49 -8.08
N ASP A 150 13.96 13.62 -8.20
CA ASP A 150 15.42 13.67 -8.38
C ASP A 150 16.04 14.48 -7.24
N ARG A 151 17.00 13.89 -6.50
CA ARG A 151 17.74 14.57 -5.42
C ARG A 151 16.86 15.34 -4.42
N GLY A 152 15.69 14.79 -4.11
CA GLY A 152 14.72 15.38 -3.17
C GLY A 152 13.78 16.42 -3.77
N GLU A 153 13.90 16.72 -5.06
CA GLU A 153 13.02 17.63 -5.79
C GLU A 153 11.98 16.84 -6.59
N LEU A 154 10.69 17.12 -6.34
CA LEU A 154 9.58 16.53 -7.08
C LEU A 154 9.26 17.38 -8.32
N ARG A 155 9.45 16.81 -9.50
CA ARG A 155 8.95 17.36 -10.76
C ARG A 155 7.61 16.70 -11.11
N VAL A 156 6.53 17.47 -11.04
CA VAL A 156 5.20 17.04 -11.49
C VAL A 156 5.19 16.94 -13.02
N LEU A 157 4.67 15.83 -13.53
CA LEU A 157 4.52 15.56 -14.96
C LEU A 157 3.07 15.75 -15.41
N ALA A 158 2.13 15.19 -14.67
CA ALA A 158 0.71 15.22 -15.01
C ALA A 158 -0.18 15.05 -13.77
N ILE A 159 -1.42 15.52 -13.89
CA ILE A 159 -2.52 15.25 -12.96
C ILE A 159 -3.65 14.64 -13.80
N PHE A 160 -4.16 13.50 -13.37
CA PHE A 160 -5.26 12.78 -14.01
C PHE A 160 -6.47 12.78 -13.09
N ASP A 161 -7.62 13.15 -13.62
CA ASP A 161 -8.89 12.85 -12.96
C ASP A 161 -9.10 11.34 -12.97
N LYS A 162 -9.56 10.77 -11.86
CA LYS A 162 -10.15 9.44 -11.90
C LYS A 162 -11.60 9.53 -12.36
N PRO A 163 -12.04 8.67 -13.29
CA PRO A 163 -13.44 8.63 -13.67
C PRO A 163 -14.31 8.30 -12.44
N ASP A 164 -15.54 8.82 -12.42
CA ASP A 164 -16.53 8.43 -11.42
C ASP A 164 -16.71 6.89 -11.46
N PRO A 165 -16.69 6.22 -10.30
CA PRO A 165 -16.75 4.75 -10.20
C PRO A 165 -18.09 4.14 -10.65
#